data_AF-A0A3S1R3F9-F1
#
_entry.id   AF-A0A3S1R3F9-F1
#
_cell.length_a   1.000
_cell.length_b   1.000
_cell.length_c   1.000
_cell.angle_alpha   90.00
_cell.angle_beta   90.00
_cell.angle_gamma   90.00
#
_symmetry.space_group_name_H-M   'P 1'
#
loop_
_entity.id
_entity.type
_entity.pdbx_description
1 polymer ?
#
loop_
_entity_poly.entity_id
_entity_poly.type
_entity_poly.pdbx_seq_one_letter_code
_entity_poly.pdbx_strand_id
1 'polypeptide(L)'
;MKQAALANELTVVDSTLMKRVLYGFAALALLSVAISLAGKWFGHSIAMAGYTDDATAHQVVIGNNVITVPANAIRFAQARRDGIASRLDLYLRYPQMDGYSEAARDDFNHTGT
;
A
#
# COMPACT_ATOMS: atom_id res chain seq x y z
N MET A 1 -42.45 -18.30 -50.26
CA MET A 1 -41.30 -19.11 -49.80
C MET A 1 -40.02 -18.27 -49.59
N LYS A 2 -40.10 -17.08 -48.95
CA LYS A 2 -38.91 -16.23 -48.67
C LYS A 2 -38.76 -15.81 -47.19
N GLN A 3 -39.75 -16.06 -46.33
CA GLN A 3 -39.70 -15.67 -44.91
C GLN A 3 -39.11 -16.74 -43.98
N ALA A 4 -39.05 -18.01 -44.39
CA ALA A 4 -38.48 -19.08 -43.57
C ALA A 4 -36.93 -19.08 -43.52
N ALA A 5 -36.27 -18.42 -44.48
CA ALA A 5 -34.81 -18.37 -44.56
C ALA A 5 -34.17 -17.28 -43.68
N LEU A 6 -34.90 -16.21 -43.35
CA LEU A 6 -34.39 -15.11 -42.51
C LEU A 6 -34.45 -15.42 -41.01
N ALA A 7 -35.29 -16.37 -40.59
CA ALA A 7 -35.38 -16.78 -39.19
C ALA A 7 -34.16 -17.59 -38.71
N ASN A 8 -33.37 -18.13 -39.65
CA ASN A 8 -32.20 -18.96 -39.35
C ASN A 8 -30.89 -18.16 -39.27
N GLU A 9 -30.90 -16.86 -39.58
CA GLU A 9 -29.71 -16.00 -39.54
C GLU A 9 -29.45 -15.36 -38.17
N LEU A 10 -30.44 -15.33 -37.28
CA LEU A 10 -30.21 -15.04 -35.87
C LEU A 10 -29.97 -16.37 -35.17
N THR A 11 -28.79 -16.94 -35.39
CA THR A 11 -28.32 -18.08 -34.61
C THR A 11 -28.47 -17.73 -33.14
N VAL A 12 -29.46 -18.34 -32.49
CA VAL A 12 -29.72 -18.19 -31.06
C VAL A 12 -28.43 -18.62 -30.37
N VAL A 13 -27.65 -17.64 -29.92
CA VAL A 13 -26.37 -17.88 -29.26
C VAL A 13 -26.65 -18.86 -28.13
N ASP A 14 -25.93 -19.99 -28.16
CA ASP A 14 -26.11 -21.09 -27.23
C ASP A 14 -26.14 -20.54 -25.80
N SER A 15 -27.27 -20.65 -25.11
CA SER A 15 -27.50 -19.97 -23.82
C SER A 15 -26.49 -20.40 -22.75
N THR A 16 -25.93 -21.60 -22.92
CA THR A 16 -24.83 -22.15 -22.11
C THR A 16 -23.50 -21.43 -22.37
N LEU A 17 -23.17 -21.12 -23.62
CA LEU A 17 -21.99 -20.31 -23.98
C LEU A 17 -22.14 -18.88 -23.45
N MET A 18 -23.30 -18.25 -23.63
CA MET A 18 -23.56 -16.90 -23.11
C MET A 18 -23.42 -16.84 -21.58
N LYS A 19 -23.94 -17.84 -20.84
CA LYS A 19 -23.78 -17.94 -19.39
C LYS A 19 -22.33 -18.11 -18.96
N ARG A 20 -21.54 -18.94 -19.67
CA ARG A 20 -20.10 -19.12 -19.38
C ARG A 20 -19.32 -17.82 -19.56
N VAL A 21 -19.59 -17.09 -20.65
CA VAL A 21 -18.97 -15.79 -20.91
C VAL A 21 -19.36 -14.77 -19.83
N LEU A 22 -20.65 -14.71 -19.47
CA LEU A 22 -21.12 -13.86 -18.37
C LEU A 22 -20.42 -14.18 -17.05
N TYR A 23 -20.28 -15.45 -16.69
CA TYR A 23 -19.55 -15.85 -15.49
C TYR A 23 -18.06 -15.51 -15.57
N GLY A 24 -17.44 -15.62 -16.74
CA GLY A 24 -16.07 -15.17 -16.97
C GLY A 24 -15.91 -13.67 -16.69
N PHE A 25 -16.79 -12.84 -17.25
CA PHE A 25 -16.79 -11.40 -16.98
C PHE A 25 -17.12 -11.07 -15.52
N ALA A 26 -18.09 -11.78 -14.91
CA ALA A 26 -18.42 -11.59 -13.51
C ALA A 26 -17.23 -11.92 -12.59
N ALA A 27 -16.52 -13.01 -12.87
CA ALA A 27 -15.31 -13.39 -12.14
C ALA A 27 -14.20 -12.32 -12.28
N LEU A 28 -13.97 -11.82 -13.50
CA LEU A 28 -13.00 -10.74 -13.75
C LEU A 28 -13.40 -9.44 -13.03
N ALA A 29 -14.68 -9.10 -13.02
CA ALA A 29 -15.18 -7.92 -12.31
C ALA A 29 -14.99 -8.07 -10.80
N LEU A 30 -15.32 -9.23 -10.22
CA LEU A 30 -15.09 -9.52 -8.80
C LEU A 30 -13.60 -9.48 -8.45
N LEU A 31 -12.74 -10.05 -9.29
CA LEU A 31 -11.29 -9.98 -9.12
C LEU A 31 -10.80 -8.53 -9.13
N SER A 32 -11.30 -7.72 -10.06
CA SER A 32 -10.95 -6.30 -10.16
C SER A 32 -11.36 -5.51 -8.92
N VAL A 33 -12.55 -5.77 -8.38
CA VAL A 33 -13.03 -5.18 -7.12
C VAL A 33 -12.15 -5.64 -5.95
N ALA A 34 -11.82 -6.93 -5.87
CA ALA A 34 -10.97 -7.47 -4.81
C ALA A 34 -9.58 -6.83 -4.81
N ILE A 35 -8.94 -6.70 -5.98
CA ILE A 35 -7.64 -6.04 -6.13
C ILE A 35 -7.75 -4.55 -5.79
N SER A 36 -8.84 -3.88 -6.16
CA SER A 36 -9.05 -2.46 -5.85
C SER A 36 -9.22 -2.20 -4.35
N LEU A 37 -9.95 -3.07 -3.65
CA LEU A 37 -10.12 -3.00 -2.20
C LEU A 37 -8.81 -3.32 -1.47
N ALA A 38 -8.11 -4.37 -1.91
CA ALA A 38 -6.78 -4.70 -1.41
C ALA A 38 -5.81 -3.53 -1.63
N GLY A 39 -5.79 -2.93 -2.83
CA GLY A 39 -4.98 -1.77 -3.15
C GLY A 39 -5.30 -0.54 -2.32
N LYS A 40 -6.57 -0.32 -1.92
CA LYS A 40 -6.92 0.78 -1.01
C LYS A 40 -6.42 0.55 0.41
N TRP A 41 -6.52 -0.68 0.93
CA TRP A 41 -6.12 -1.00 2.30
C TRP A 41 -4.61 -1.16 2.45
N PHE A 42 -3.98 -1.92 1.56
CA PHE A 42 -2.54 -2.11 1.52
C PHE A 42 -1.80 -0.96 0.85
N GLY A 43 -2.47 -0.14 0.04
CA GLY A 43 -1.85 1.01 -0.61
C GLY A 43 -1.33 2.03 0.37
N HIS A 44 -1.99 2.24 1.52
CA HIS A 44 -1.47 3.13 2.55
C HIS A 44 -0.16 2.60 3.14
N SER A 45 -0.09 1.31 3.49
CA SER A 45 1.13 0.70 4.04
C SER A 45 2.25 0.54 3.02
N ILE A 46 1.92 0.34 1.73
CA ILE A 46 2.89 0.29 0.63
C ILE A 46 3.39 1.71 0.30
N ALA A 47 2.50 2.72 0.26
CA ALA A 47 2.84 4.11 -0.04
C ALA A 47 3.64 4.78 1.07
N MET A 48 3.55 4.29 2.31
CA MET A 48 4.44 4.74 3.37
C MET A 48 5.92 4.42 3.08
N ALA A 49 6.24 3.45 2.20
CA ALA A 49 7.62 3.17 1.76
C ALA A 49 8.66 3.03 2.90
N GLY A 50 8.21 2.62 4.09
CA GLY A 50 9.04 2.53 5.31
C GLY A 50 8.89 3.69 6.29
N TYR A 51 8.21 4.78 5.93
CA TYR A 51 7.77 5.84 6.86
C TYR A 51 6.73 5.32 7.84
N THR A 52 6.67 5.97 9.00
CA THR A 52 5.64 5.77 10.01
C THR A 52 5.49 7.09 10.76
N ASP A 53 4.28 7.42 11.16
CA ASP A 53 3.95 8.54 12.05
C ASP A 53 3.96 8.13 13.54
N ASP A 54 4.27 6.86 13.84
CA ASP A 54 4.34 6.33 15.19
C ASP A 54 5.44 7.02 16.01
N ALA A 55 5.03 7.78 17.03
CA ALA A 55 5.93 8.49 17.93
C ALA A 55 6.33 7.67 19.17
N THR A 56 6.05 6.36 19.21
CA THR A 56 6.41 5.48 20.32
C THR A 56 7.92 5.53 20.56
N ALA A 57 8.32 5.84 21.79
CA ALA A 57 9.72 5.95 22.17
C ALA A 57 10.37 4.56 22.32
N HIS A 58 11.50 4.37 21.65
CA HIS A 58 12.35 3.19 21.81
C HIS A 58 13.66 3.54 22.51
N GLN A 59 14.08 2.66 23.41
CA GLN A 59 15.36 2.75 24.12
C GLN A 59 16.39 1.86 23.45
N VAL A 60 17.36 2.49 22.79
CA VAL A 60 18.44 1.81 22.09
C VAL A 60 19.74 2.05 22.84
N VAL A 61 20.42 0.96 23.18
CA VAL A 61 21.72 0.99 23.86
C VAL A 61 22.83 0.94 22.82
N ILE A 62 23.67 1.98 22.78
CA ILE A 62 24.85 2.05 21.90
C ILE A 62 26.09 2.21 22.78
N GLY A 63 26.93 1.17 22.82
CA GLY A 63 28.05 1.11 23.75
C GLY A 63 27.55 1.12 25.19
N ASN A 64 27.91 2.17 25.94
CA ASN A 64 27.49 2.37 27.34
C ASN A 64 26.37 3.42 27.50
N ASN A 65 25.78 3.89 26.40
CA ASN A 65 24.76 4.94 26.41
C ASN A 65 23.38 4.38 26.05
N VAL A 66 22.34 4.91 26.69
CA VAL A 66 20.94 4.65 26.32
C VAL A 66 20.42 5.88 25.57
N ILE A 67 19.93 5.68 24.36
CA ILE A 67 19.35 6.72 23.52
C ILE A 67 17.86 6.43 23.40
N THR A 68 17.03 7.42 23.75
CA THR A 68 15.58 7.35 23.59
C THR A 68 15.18 8.10 22.32
N VAL A 69 14.57 7.41 21.37
CA VAL A 69 14.20 7.98 20.07
C VAL A 69 12.81 7.48 19.67
N PRO A 70 11.92 8.35 19.13
CA PRO A 70 10.61 7.91 18.65
C PRO A 70 10.74 7.10 17.35
N ALA A 71 9.83 6.13 17.14
CA ALA A 71 9.88 5.19 16.01
C ALA A 71 9.84 5.88 14.64
N ASN A 72 9.09 6.96 14.50
CA ASN A 72 9.00 7.80 13.30
C ASN A 72 10.29 8.56 12.95
N ALA A 73 11.22 8.69 13.89
CA ALA A 73 12.55 9.23 13.63
C ALA A 73 13.57 8.15 13.25
N ILE A 74 13.26 6.86 13.43
CA ILE A 74 14.15 5.74 13.08
C ILE A 74 13.94 5.37 11.61
N ARG A 75 15.03 5.44 10.83
CA ARG A 75 15.02 5.28 9.37
C ARG A 75 14.56 3.89 8.92
N PHE A 76 14.98 2.86 9.62
CA PHE A 76 14.73 1.47 9.23
C PHE A 76 13.72 0.82 10.18
N ALA A 77 12.64 0.26 9.62
CA ALA A 77 11.58 -0.39 10.41
C ALA A 77 12.12 -1.50 11.34
N GLN A 78 13.09 -2.29 10.86
CA GLN A 78 13.75 -3.35 11.65
C GLN A 78 14.54 -2.84 12.88
N ALA A 79 14.85 -1.54 12.94
CA ALA A 79 15.52 -0.90 14.07
C ALA A 79 14.54 -0.22 15.06
N ARG A 80 13.22 -0.24 14.79
CA ARG A 80 12.18 0.31 15.69
C ARG A 80 11.83 -0.69 16.80
N ARG A 81 12.80 -0.92 17.67
CA ARG A 81 12.67 -1.82 18.82
C ARG A 81 13.68 -1.45 19.87
N ASP A 82 13.35 -1.77 21.12
CA ASP A 82 14.29 -1.62 22.22
C ASP A 82 15.45 -2.62 22.12
N GLY A 83 16.59 -2.28 22.72
CA GLY A 83 17.71 -3.18 22.90
C GLY A 83 19.05 -2.63 22.46
N ILE A 84 20.03 -3.52 22.29
CA ILE A 84 21.42 -3.15 21.98
C ILE A 84 21.62 -3.07 20.46
N ALA A 85 22.23 -1.98 20.01
CA ALA A 85 22.63 -1.80 18.61
C ALA A 85 24.01 -1.15 18.52
N SER A 86 24.79 -1.52 17.50
CA SER A 86 26.07 -0.86 17.21
C SER A 86 25.89 0.50 16.51
N ARG A 87 24.71 0.73 15.91
CA ARG A 87 24.36 1.90 15.12
C ARG A 87 22.85 2.11 15.15
N LEU A 88 22.43 3.38 15.17
CA LEU A 88 21.04 3.78 14.99
C LEU A 88 20.98 4.87 13.92
N ASP A 89 20.25 4.61 12.83
CA ASP A 89 20.07 5.56 11.72
C ASP A 89 18.79 6.35 11.93
N LEU A 90 18.93 7.67 12.00
CA LEU A 90 17.82 8.60 12.20
C LEU A 90 17.49 9.34 10.91
N TYR A 91 16.21 9.66 10.75
CA TYR A 91 15.73 10.53 9.69
C TYR A 91 14.86 11.63 10.30
N LEU A 92 15.40 12.84 10.31
CA LEU A 92 14.83 13.99 11.00
C LEU A 92 14.65 15.13 10.03
N ARG A 93 13.58 15.90 10.23
CA ARG A 93 13.36 17.15 9.56
C ARG A 93 14.11 18.26 10.29
N TYR A 94 14.86 19.07 9.53
CA TYR A 94 15.49 20.28 10.04
C TYR A 94 14.60 21.50 9.70
N PRO A 95 14.48 22.52 10.58
CA PRO A 95 15.14 22.69 11.88
C PRO A 95 14.41 22.10 13.08
N GLN A 96 13.20 21.57 12.93
CA GLN A 96 12.36 21.09 14.04
C GLN A 96 12.97 19.90 14.78
N MET A 97 13.86 19.15 14.13
CA MET A 97 14.51 17.94 14.63
C MET A 97 13.51 16.84 15.02
N ASP A 98 12.36 16.78 14.33
CA ASP A 98 11.32 15.78 14.51
C ASP A 98 11.35 14.69 13.42
N GLY A 99 10.78 13.52 13.74
CA GLY A 99 10.65 12.40 12.80
C GLY A 99 9.53 12.62 11.78
N TYR A 100 9.27 11.59 10.95
CA TYR A 100 8.20 11.66 9.96
C TYR A 100 6.84 11.91 10.61
N SER A 101 6.03 12.76 9.99
CA SER A 101 4.61 12.88 10.24
C SER A 101 3.90 13.13 8.92
N GLU A 102 2.61 12.74 8.82
CA GLU A 102 1.85 12.97 7.60
C GLU A 102 1.75 14.47 7.26
N ALA A 103 1.62 15.33 8.26
CA ALA A 103 1.58 16.78 8.10
C ALA A 103 2.90 17.39 7.58
N ALA A 104 4.03 16.73 7.82
CA ALA A 104 5.37 17.17 7.39
C ALA A 104 5.88 16.39 6.17
N ARG A 105 5.03 15.59 5.51
CA ARG A 105 5.41 14.68 4.41
C ARG A 105 6.30 15.33 3.36
N ASP A 106 5.97 16.55 2.96
CA ASP A 106 6.61 17.22 1.82
C ASP A 106 8.10 17.50 2.10
N ASP A 107 8.46 17.72 3.37
CA ASP A 107 9.84 17.93 3.81
C ASP A 107 10.70 16.65 3.69
N PHE A 108 10.08 15.46 3.71
CA PHE A 108 10.76 14.16 3.60
C PHE A 108 10.79 13.62 2.17
N ASN A 109 9.82 13.99 1.33
CA ASN A 109 9.68 13.43 -0.02
C ASN A 109 10.49 14.17 -1.10
N HIS A 110 11.32 15.15 -0.74
CA HIS A 110 12.07 16.00 -1.68
C HIS A 110 11.17 16.59 -2.79
N THR A 111 9.90 16.83 -2.49
CA THR A 111 8.99 17.61 -3.34
C THR A 111 9.28 19.09 -3.12
N GLY A 112 10.54 19.49 -3.30
CA GLY A 112 10.93 20.89 -3.31
C GLY A 112 10.49 21.50 -4.63
N THR A 113 9.66 22.55 -4.55
CA THR A 113 9.45 23.51 -5.65
C THR A 113 10.71 24.29 -5.93
#